data_AF-A0A420YG93-F1
#
_entry.id   AF-A0A420YG93-F1
#
_cell.length_a   1.000
_cell.length_b   1.000
_cell.length_c   1.000
_cell.angle_alpha   90.00
_cell.angle_beta   90.00
_cell.angle_gamma   90.00
#
_symmetry.space_group_name_H-M   'P 1'
#
loop_
_entity.id
_entity.type
_entity.pdbx_description
1 polymer ?
#
loop_
_entity_poly.entity_id
_entity_poly.type
_entity_poly.pdbx_seq_one_letter_code
_entity_poly.pdbx_strand_id
1 'polypeptide(L)'
;MAKSQFIRLGAAMLVVVGALPVHAIPLEALDLLFPRAVNPPTALPQKATANDLRWQPSLDFDTDGCYNVPAISAKGEIAQGLPHDWAGLAQDCHDLSDLNNNNVYSRQRCNNGWCAYLYDYYFEKDVAVPDFIDPGHTHDWEHI
;
A
#
# COMPACT_ATOMS: atom_id res chain seq x y z
N MET A 1 -53.71 58.15 13.83
CA MET A 1 -54.23 57.19 12.82
C MET A 1 -53.66 57.57 11.46
N ALA A 2 -52.68 56.81 10.97
CA ALA A 2 -52.26 56.81 9.57
C ALA A 2 -51.62 55.44 9.30
N LYS A 3 -52.33 54.55 8.61
CA LYS A 3 -51.83 53.24 8.18
C LYS A 3 -50.92 53.48 6.98
N SER A 4 -49.63 53.21 7.14
CA SER A 4 -48.69 53.11 6.01
C SER A 4 -48.42 51.63 5.76
N GLN A 5 -49.00 51.11 4.69
CA GLN A 5 -48.64 49.83 4.08
C GLN A 5 -47.74 50.14 2.89
N PHE A 6 -46.47 49.71 2.88
CA PHE A 6 -45.76 49.49 1.62
C PHE A 6 -44.78 48.32 1.72
N ILE A 7 -45.20 47.22 1.09
CA ILE A 7 -44.48 46.28 0.23
C ILE A 7 -43.21 45.63 0.81
N ARG A 8 -43.35 44.35 1.20
CA ARG A 8 -42.25 43.39 1.28
C ARG A 8 -41.79 43.07 -0.14
N LEU A 9 -40.62 43.55 -0.57
CA LEU A 9 -39.91 42.95 -1.71
C LEU A 9 -39.37 41.59 -1.24
N GLY A 10 -40.10 40.52 -1.54
CA GLY A 10 -39.53 39.17 -1.53
C GLY A 10 -38.62 39.03 -2.73
N ALA A 11 -37.30 39.07 -2.52
CA ALA A 11 -36.35 38.62 -3.53
C ALA A 11 -36.51 37.10 -3.68
N ALA A 12 -37.25 36.67 -4.69
CA ALA A 12 -37.25 35.28 -5.11
C ALA A 12 -35.87 34.97 -5.70
N MET A 13 -34.98 34.37 -4.91
CA MET A 13 -33.79 33.71 -5.43
C MET A 13 -34.26 32.53 -6.27
N LEU A 14 -34.23 32.71 -7.59
CA LEU A 14 -34.39 31.63 -8.54
C LEU A 14 -33.08 30.81 -8.51
N VAL A 15 -33.04 29.74 -7.70
CA VAL A 15 -31.96 28.75 -7.77
C VAL A 15 -32.16 28.01 -9.09
N VAL A 16 -31.45 28.44 -10.12
CA VAL A 16 -31.32 27.66 -11.36
C VAL A 16 -30.49 26.43 -11.01
N VAL A 17 -31.16 25.33 -10.71
CA VAL A 17 -30.52 24.00 -10.69
C VAL A 17 -30.24 23.66 -12.15
N GLY A 18 -29.13 24.19 -12.67
CA GLY A 18 -28.57 23.72 -13.92
C GLY A 18 -28.16 22.27 -13.71
N ALA A 19 -28.82 21.35 -14.40
CA ALA A 19 -28.35 19.98 -14.51
C ALA A 19 -27.00 20.03 -15.22
N LEU A 20 -25.92 20.11 -14.45
CA LEU A 20 -24.58 19.88 -14.97
C LEU A 20 -24.61 18.47 -15.55
N PRO A 21 -24.18 18.26 -16.81
CA PRO A 21 -24.01 16.92 -17.33
C PRO A 21 -22.94 16.27 -16.47
N VAL A 22 -23.38 15.35 -15.60
CA VAL A 22 -22.50 14.42 -14.89
C VAL A 22 -21.88 13.56 -15.98
N HIS A 23 -20.79 14.03 -16.57
CA HIS A 23 -19.98 13.23 -17.45
C HIS A 23 -19.42 12.14 -16.56
N ALA A 24 -19.96 10.93 -16.71
CA ALA A 24 -19.40 9.76 -16.06
C ALA A 24 -17.94 9.67 -16.48
N ILE A 25 -17.04 9.95 -15.53
CA ILE A 25 -15.62 9.74 -15.74
C ILE A 25 -15.47 8.22 -15.96
N PRO A 26 -14.94 7.76 -17.10
CA PRO A 26 -14.71 6.33 -17.31
C PRO A 26 -13.77 5.83 -16.21
N LEU A 27 -14.04 4.62 -15.68
CA LEU A 27 -13.30 4.04 -14.56
C LEU A 27 -11.77 4.04 -14.81
N GLU A 28 -11.37 3.79 -16.06
CA GLU A 28 -9.98 3.85 -16.53
C GLU A 28 -9.30 5.24 -16.33
N ALA A 29 -10.07 6.33 -16.37
CA ALA A 29 -9.54 7.67 -16.13
C ALA A 29 -9.40 7.98 -14.62
N LEU A 30 -10.04 7.20 -13.75
CA LEU A 30 -9.84 7.27 -12.30
C LEU A 30 -8.49 6.65 -11.90
N ASP A 31 -8.05 5.59 -12.58
CA ASP A 31 -6.73 4.97 -12.37
C ASP A 31 -5.57 5.92 -12.72
N LEU A 32 -5.80 6.92 -13.59
CA LEU A 32 -4.83 7.98 -13.90
C LEU A 32 -4.76 9.07 -12.82
N LEU A 33 -5.85 9.25 -12.06
CA LEU A 33 -5.95 10.24 -10.98
C LEU A 33 -5.51 9.64 -9.64
N PHE A 34 -5.66 8.32 -9.50
CA PHE A 34 -5.24 7.54 -8.35
C PHE A 34 -4.58 6.28 -8.89
N PRO A 35 -3.26 6.28 -9.12
CA PRO A 35 -2.57 5.05 -9.48
C PRO A 35 -2.88 4.04 -8.39
N ARG A 36 -3.68 3.03 -8.74
CA ARG A 36 -3.94 1.91 -7.84
C ARG A 36 -2.58 1.35 -7.46
N ALA A 37 -2.37 1.10 -6.17
CA ALA A 37 -1.26 0.29 -5.70
C ALA A 37 -1.14 -0.93 -6.63
N VAL A 38 0.00 -1.04 -7.33
CA VAL A 38 0.23 -2.19 -8.20
C VAL A 38 0.43 -3.36 -7.26
N ASN A 39 -0.55 -4.27 -7.19
CA ASN A 39 -0.45 -5.45 -6.35
C ASN A 39 0.94 -6.09 -6.53
N PRO A 40 1.56 -6.57 -5.45
CA PRO A 40 2.84 -7.24 -5.55
C PRO A 40 2.73 -8.45 -6.50
N PRO A 41 3.85 -8.85 -7.13
CA PRO A 41 3.86 -10.02 -7.97
C PRO A 41 3.41 -11.28 -7.22
N THR A 42 3.00 -12.30 -7.97
CA THR A 42 2.67 -13.60 -7.38
C THR A 42 3.90 -14.22 -6.73
N ALA A 43 3.70 -14.76 -5.52
CA ALA A 43 4.72 -15.44 -4.76
C ALA A 43 5.41 -16.56 -5.55
N LEU A 44 6.72 -16.66 -5.37
CA LEU A 44 7.53 -17.75 -5.89
C LEU A 44 7.08 -19.09 -5.28
N PRO A 45 7.13 -20.19 -6.05
CA PRO A 45 6.92 -21.52 -5.51
C PRO A 45 8.03 -21.85 -4.49
N GLN A 46 7.68 -22.63 -3.48
CA GLN A 46 8.63 -23.04 -2.43
C GLN A 46 9.86 -23.77 -3.01
N LYS A 47 11.05 -23.25 -2.66
CA LYS A 47 12.35 -23.85 -2.99
C LYS A 47 13.31 -23.94 -1.80
N ALA A 48 12.85 -23.59 -0.61
CA ALA A 48 13.62 -23.66 0.63
C ALA A 48 14.06 -25.10 0.93
N THR A 49 15.30 -25.30 1.38
CA THR A 49 15.78 -26.59 1.85
C THR A 49 15.14 -26.95 3.20
N ALA A 50 15.30 -28.20 3.64
CA ALA A 50 14.83 -28.61 4.96
C ALA A 50 15.45 -27.78 6.10
N ASN A 51 16.72 -27.36 5.98
CA ASN A 51 17.35 -26.52 6.99
C ASN A 51 16.88 -25.07 6.93
N ASP A 52 16.66 -24.52 5.74
CA ASP A 52 16.09 -23.18 5.59
C ASP A 52 14.72 -23.11 6.29
N LEU A 53 13.87 -24.12 6.12
CA LEU A 53 12.57 -24.19 6.78
C LEU A 53 12.70 -24.41 8.29
N ARG A 54 13.67 -25.22 8.71
CA ARG A 54 13.86 -25.56 10.13
C ARG A 54 14.30 -24.36 10.98
N TRP A 55 15.08 -23.46 10.39
CA TRP A 55 15.67 -22.31 11.10
C TRP A 55 15.03 -20.97 10.76
N GLN A 56 14.02 -20.97 9.88
CA GLN A 56 13.29 -19.75 9.52
C GLN A 56 12.66 -19.11 10.76
N PRO A 57 12.87 -17.80 11.01
CA PRO A 57 12.23 -17.13 12.11
C PRO A 57 10.73 -16.92 11.80
N SER A 58 9.92 -16.91 12.85
CA SER A 58 8.57 -16.37 12.79
C SER A 58 8.66 -14.86 12.92
N LEU A 59 7.95 -14.13 12.05
CA LEU A 59 7.79 -12.70 12.19
C LEU A 59 6.50 -12.40 12.95
N ASP A 60 6.59 -11.42 13.84
CA ASP A 60 5.44 -10.79 14.46
C ASP A 60 5.21 -9.46 13.72
N PHE A 61 4.10 -9.37 13.00
CA PHE A 61 3.68 -8.13 12.37
C PHE A 61 2.71 -7.45 13.32
N ASP A 62 3.16 -6.37 13.95
CA ASP A 62 2.27 -5.46 14.63
C ASP A 62 1.41 -4.67 13.62
N THR A 63 0.58 -3.76 14.12
CA THR A 63 -0.45 -3.12 13.29
C THR A 63 0.06 -1.90 12.53
N ASP A 64 1.34 -1.56 12.65
CA ASP A 64 1.93 -0.29 12.23
C ASP A 64 3.07 -0.44 11.22
N GLY A 65 2.99 -1.48 10.38
CA GLY A 65 3.85 -1.66 9.21
C GLY A 65 3.19 -2.47 8.11
N CYS A 66 3.91 -2.71 7.01
CA CYS A 66 3.43 -3.56 5.92
C CYS A 66 3.62 -5.05 6.24
N TYR A 67 2.79 -5.91 5.66
CA TYR A 67 3.15 -7.32 5.50
C TYR A 67 4.27 -7.46 4.47
N ASN A 68 5.10 -8.50 4.61
CA ASN A 68 6.10 -8.79 3.59
C ASN A 68 5.46 -9.40 2.35
N VAL A 69 5.88 -8.96 1.17
CA VAL A 69 5.33 -9.39 -0.12
C VAL A 69 6.44 -9.89 -1.06
N PRO A 70 6.12 -10.57 -2.17
CA PRO A 70 7.10 -10.98 -3.16
C PRO A 70 7.73 -9.76 -3.82
N ALA A 71 9.05 -9.64 -3.75
CA ALA A 71 9.80 -8.64 -4.51
C ALA A 71 9.90 -8.99 -6.01
N ILE A 72 9.76 -10.27 -6.36
CA ILE A 72 9.94 -10.78 -7.72
C ILE A 72 9.04 -12.00 -8.00
N SER A 73 8.45 -12.04 -9.20
CA SER A 73 7.66 -13.19 -9.67
C SER A 73 8.53 -14.28 -10.33
N ALA A 74 7.96 -15.46 -10.55
CA ALA A 74 8.63 -16.53 -11.28
C ALA A 74 8.98 -16.16 -12.74
N LYS A 75 8.36 -15.11 -13.29
CA LYS A 75 8.64 -14.58 -14.64
C LYS A 75 9.62 -13.41 -14.62
N GLY A 76 10.07 -12.97 -13.44
CA GLY A 76 10.97 -11.83 -13.28
C GLY A 76 10.27 -10.47 -13.20
N GLU A 77 8.96 -10.43 -12.98
CA GLU A 77 8.27 -9.16 -12.68
C GLU A 77 8.71 -8.68 -11.30
N ILE A 78 9.16 -7.43 -11.20
CA ILE A 78 9.66 -6.83 -9.96
C ILE A 78 8.54 -6.01 -9.31
N ALA A 79 8.40 -6.10 -7.99
CA ALA A 79 7.48 -5.27 -7.21
C ALA A 79 7.81 -3.79 -7.43
N GLN A 80 6.78 -2.99 -7.70
CA GLN A 80 6.95 -1.55 -7.96
C GLN A 80 6.95 -0.72 -6.67
N GLY A 81 6.59 -1.34 -5.53
CA GLY A 81 6.52 -0.66 -4.25
C GLY A 81 5.32 0.27 -4.15
N LEU A 82 5.19 0.92 -3.00
CA LEU A 82 4.12 1.88 -2.71
C LEU A 82 4.68 3.28 -2.46
N PRO A 83 3.89 4.33 -2.76
CA PRO A 83 4.23 5.68 -2.33
C PRO A 83 4.25 5.78 -0.79
N HIS A 84 5.12 6.65 -0.28
CA HIS A 84 5.31 6.88 1.15
C HIS A 84 4.87 8.29 1.59
N ASP A 85 4.85 9.26 0.67
CA ASP A 85 4.34 10.61 0.93
C ASP A 85 2.86 10.60 1.28
N TRP A 86 2.50 11.28 2.37
CA TRP A 86 1.12 11.40 2.86
C TRP A 86 0.40 10.05 3.02
N ALA A 87 1.16 9.01 3.35
CA ALA A 87 0.63 7.67 3.55
C ALA A 87 0.68 7.26 5.02
N GLY A 88 -0.29 6.46 5.46
CA GLY A 88 -0.21 5.75 6.73
C GLY A 88 0.82 4.62 6.70
N LEU A 89 1.28 4.22 7.89
CA LEU A 89 2.32 3.19 8.10
C LEU A 89 1.98 1.87 7.39
N ALA A 90 0.78 1.34 7.66
CA ALA A 90 0.25 0.10 7.09
C ALA A 90 -0.70 0.32 5.89
N GLN A 91 -0.84 1.57 5.43
CA GLN A 91 -1.84 1.91 4.42
C GLN A 91 -1.54 1.19 3.09
N ASP A 92 -2.52 0.48 2.56
CA ASP A 92 -2.47 -0.24 1.28
C ASP A 92 -1.45 -1.40 1.21
N CYS A 93 -0.92 -1.87 2.36
CA CYS A 93 0.07 -2.97 2.41
C CYS A 93 -0.10 -3.94 3.60
N HIS A 94 -1.28 -3.97 4.21
CA HIS A 94 -1.57 -4.82 5.36
C HIS A 94 -2.89 -5.57 5.16
N ASP A 95 -3.24 -5.86 3.90
CA ASP A 95 -4.45 -6.59 3.58
C ASP A 95 -4.22 -8.10 3.69
N LEU A 96 -5.30 -8.85 3.90
CA LEU A 96 -5.24 -10.32 3.94
C LEU A 96 -4.70 -10.92 2.61
N SER A 97 -4.85 -10.20 1.49
CA SER A 97 -4.22 -10.58 0.22
C SER A 97 -2.70 -10.56 0.29
N ASP A 98 -2.12 -9.57 0.97
CA ASP A 98 -0.67 -9.42 1.11
C ASP A 98 -0.14 -10.51 2.03
N LEU A 99 -0.82 -10.75 3.16
CA LEU A 99 -0.47 -11.83 4.08
C LEU A 99 -0.50 -13.21 3.41
N ASN A 100 -1.48 -13.47 2.54
CA ASN A 100 -1.60 -14.74 1.82
C ASN A 100 -0.63 -14.84 0.61
N ASN A 101 -0.14 -13.72 0.09
CA ASN A 101 0.81 -13.65 -1.02
C ASN A 101 2.13 -13.07 -0.49
N ASN A 102 2.88 -13.89 0.23
CA ASN A 102 4.18 -13.50 0.78
C ASN A 102 5.32 -14.40 0.25
N ASN A 103 6.55 -13.89 0.31
CA ASN A 103 7.76 -14.69 0.16
C ASN A 103 8.78 -14.34 1.25
N VAL A 104 9.53 -15.35 1.65
CA VAL A 104 10.76 -15.20 2.43
C VAL A 104 11.91 -15.73 1.60
N TYR A 105 12.97 -14.95 1.47
CA TYR A 105 14.15 -15.32 0.72
C TYR A 105 15.19 -15.86 1.71
N SER A 106 15.86 -16.96 1.38
CA SER A 106 16.94 -17.50 2.23
C SER A 106 18.23 -17.59 1.43
N ARG A 107 19.34 -17.22 2.08
CA ARG A 107 20.69 -17.52 1.63
C ARG A 107 21.50 -18.10 2.77
N GLN A 108 22.06 -19.29 2.56
CA GLN A 108 22.93 -19.93 3.54
C GLN A 108 24.39 -20.01 3.09
N ARG A 109 25.32 -19.98 4.05
CA ARG A 109 26.74 -20.32 3.85
C ARG A 109 27.29 -21.05 5.06
N CYS A 110 27.91 -22.20 4.80
CA CYS A 110 28.61 -22.97 5.83
C CYS A 110 30.13 -22.85 5.67
N ASN A 111 30.83 -22.58 6.78
CA ASN A 111 32.29 -22.55 6.84
C ASN A 111 32.76 -22.88 8.26
N ASN A 112 33.88 -23.62 8.39
CA ASN A 112 34.50 -23.97 9.68
C ASN A 112 33.53 -24.59 10.71
N GLY A 113 32.61 -25.45 10.27
CA GLY A 113 31.65 -26.15 11.14
C GLY A 113 30.42 -25.33 11.57
N TRP A 114 30.29 -24.08 11.11
CA TRP A 114 29.11 -23.24 11.33
C TRP A 114 28.39 -22.96 10.03
N CYS A 115 27.07 -22.75 10.09
CA CYS A 115 26.26 -22.30 8.97
C CYS A 115 25.53 -21.02 9.38
N ALA A 116 25.67 -19.97 8.57
CA ALA A 116 24.82 -18.80 8.64
C ALA A 116 23.64 -19.00 7.69
N TYR A 117 22.44 -18.70 8.18
CA TYR A 117 21.20 -18.62 7.41
C TYR A 117 20.77 -17.17 7.48
N LEU A 118 20.69 -16.52 6.33
CA LEU A 118 20.20 -15.16 6.20
C LEU A 118 18.80 -15.22 5.59
N TYR A 119 17.82 -14.65 6.27
CA TYR A 119 16.44 -14.56 5.77
C TYR A 119 16.11 -13.12 5.44
N ASP A 120 15.75 -12.85 4.18
CA ASP A 120 15.38 -11.52 3.72
C ASP A 120 13.86 -11.42 3.48
N TYR A 121 13.31 -10.25 3.78
CA TYR A 121 11.90 -9.89 3.66
C TYR A 121 11.80 -8.57 2.92
N TYR A 122 10.85 -8.48 1.98
CA TYR A 122 10.61 -7.26 1.22
C TYR A 122 9.26 -6.66 1.60
N PHE A 123 9.26 -5.36 1.85
CA PHE A 123 8.09 -4.54 2.11
C PHE A 123 7.97 -3.47 1.03
N GLU A 124 6.74 -3.09 0.68
CA GLU A 124 6.53 -2.20 -0.47
C GLU A 124 6.90 -0.74 -0.18
N LYS A 125 6.95 -0.37 1.10
CA LYS A 125 7.39 0.92 1.62
C LYS A 125 7.79 0.78 3.09
N ASP A 126 8.54 1.77 3.56
CA ASP A 126 8.73 2.06 4.97
C ASP A 126 8.34 3.53 5.20
N VAL A 127 7.56 3.78 6.24
CA VAL A 127 7.11 5.11 6.64
C VAL A 127 7.41 5.24 8.13
N ALA A 128 8.19 6.23 8.53
CA ALA A 128 8.49 6.46 9.95
C ALA A 128 7.42 7.34 10.63
N VAL A 129 6.80 8.25 9.88
CA VAL A 129 5.80 9.21 10.39
C VAL A 129 4.60 9.24 9.45
N PRO A 130 3.40 8.83 9.88
CA PRO A 130 2.23 8.77 9.01
C PRO A 130 1.75 10.16 8.60
N ASP A 131 1.13 10.25 7.42
CA ASP A 131 0.44 11.45 6.90
C ASP A 131 1.32 12.71 6.85
N PHE A 132 2.62 12.53 6.59
CA PHE A 132 3.60 13.59 6.49
C PHE A 132 4.29 13.60 5.11
N ILE A 133 4.97 14.70 4.78
CA ILE A 133 5.77 14.83 3.55
C ILE A 133 7.19 14.30 3.77
N ASP A 134 7.70 13.50 2.83
CA ASP A 134 9.02 12.86 2.89
C ASP A 134 9.27 12.02 4.18
N PRO A 135 8.32 11.15 4.64
CA PRO A 135 8.45 10.45 5.92
C PRO A 135 9.20 9.12 5.87
N GLY A 136 9.71 8.69 4.72
CA GLY A 136 10.21 7.33 4.55
C GLY A 136 10.70 7.03 3.13
N HIS A 137 10.52 5.79 2.68
CA HIS A 137 10.94 5.38 1.34
C HIS A 137 10.02 4.32 0.73
N THR A 138 9.93 4.35 -0.60
CA THR A 138 9.38 3.24 -1.38
C THR A 138 10.41 2.11 -1.41
N HIS A 139 9.93 0.88 -1.24
CA HIS A 139 10.70 -0.34 -1.03
C HIS A 139 11.41 -0.40 0.32
N ASP A 140 11.34 -1.54 0.96
CA ASP A 140 12.15 -1.85 2.13
C ASP A 140 12.56 -3.33 2.13
N TRP A 141 13.77 -3.60 2.62
CA TRP A 141 14.39 -4.91 2.66
C TRP A 141 15.03 -5.13 4.02
N GLU A 142 14.41 -6.01 4.80
CA GLU A 142 14.88 -6.38 6.13
C GLU A 142 15.44 -7.79 6.16
N HIS A 143 16.37 -8.06 7.06
CA HIS A 143 17.03 -9.36 7.14
C HIS A 143 17.45 -9.77 8.56
N ILE A 144 17.45 -11.08 8.79
CA ILE A 144 17.85 -11.75 10.04
C ILE A 144 18.93 -12.78 9.76
#